data_AF-A0A510UGP3-F1
#
_entry.id   AF-A0A510UGP3-F1
#
_cell.length_a   1.000
_cell.length_b   1.000
_cell.length_c   1.000
_cell.angle_alpha   90.00
_cell.angle_beta   90.00
_cell.angle_gamma   90.00
#
_symmetry.space_group_name_H-M   'P 1'
#
loop_
_entity.id
_entity.type
_entity.pdbx_description
1 polymer ?
#
loop_
_entity_poly.entity_id
_entity_poly.type
_entity_poly.pdbx_seq_one_letter_code
_entity_poly.pdbx_strand_id
1 'polypeptide(L)'
;MDTSDLIIDHSEADFADAIRNLLPQGDYWQEADNIELTNTILGMAADFKVTNDEIQLALLTDFNEHLFGWKLSDYQALLVSSGGQGVVSDIRNKPNLIYVLLAYDERCEKAWFEFEKMRLPHTEIQWIYNSTITAHTQVANARHTRTLYQYEVTQ
;
A
#
# COMPACT_ATOMS: atom_id res chain seq x y z
N MET A 1 14.69 20.58 -17.20
CA MET A 1 15.98 20.56 -16.49
C MET A 1 16.85 19.58 -17.24
N ASP A 2 18.08 19.96 -17.61
CA ASP A 2 18.97 19.07 -18.36
C ASP A 2 19.46 17.96 -17.42
N THR A 3 18.87 16.76 -17.55
CA THR A 3 19.13 15.61 -16.66
C THR A 3 20.32 14.76 -17.10
N SER A 4 20.97 15.14 -18.21
CA SER A 4 22.12 14.40 -18.75
C SER A 4 23.32 14.39 -17.79
N ASP A 5 23.46 15.39 -16.92
CA ASP A 5 24.52 15.44 -15.90
C ASP A 5 24.24 14.57 -14.64
N LEU A 6 23.04 13.98 -14.52
CA LEU A 6 22.66 13.11 -13.39
C LEU A 6 22.83 11.60 -13.69
N ILE A 7 23.03 11.23 -14.96
CA ILE A 7 23.21 9.83 -15.36
C ILE A 7 24.70 9.50 -15.32
N ILE A 8 25.13 8.87 -14.22
CA ILE A 8 26.47 8.29 -14.13
C ILE A 8 26.36 6.85 -14.62
N ASP A 9 26.85 6.59 -15.84
CA ASP A 9 26.85 5.24 -16.40
C ASP A 9 27.98 4.40 -15.79
N HIS A 10 27.62 3.60 -14.79
CA HIS A 10 28.52 2.63 -14.18
C HIS A 10 28.46 1.31 -14.96
N SER A 11 29.60 0.74 -15.34
CA SER A 11 29.66 -0.59 -15.95
C SER A 11 29.65 -1.69 -14.87
N GLU A 12 29.36 -2.94 -15.27
CA GLU A 12 29.53 -4.10 -14.37
C GLU A 12 30.97 -4.22 -13.85
N ALA A 13 31.97 -3.85 -14.65
CA ALA A 13 33.37 -3.87 -14.23
C ALA A 13 33.64 -2.88 -13.08
N ASP A 14 33.01 -1.70 -13.11
CA ASP A 14 33.15 -0.70 -12.04
C ASP A 14 32.58 -1.23 -10.71
N PHE A 15 31.45 -1.94 -10.76
CA PHE A 15 30.89 -2.60 -9.58
C PHE A 15 31.77 -3.76 -9.09
N ALA A 16 32.33 -4.55 -9.99
CA ALA A 16 33.24 -5.64 -9.62
C ALA A 16 34.50 -5.10 -8.90
N ASP A 17 35.06 -4.00 -9.38
CA ASP A 17 36.23 -3.37 -8.77
C ASP A 17 35.88 -2.68 -7.43
N ALA A 18 34.70 -2.08 -7.33
CA ALA A 18 34.20 -1.56 -6.05
C ALA A 18 34.01 -2.68 -5.01
N ILE A 19 33.45 -3.84 -5.42
CA ILE A 19 33.32 -5.01 -4.55
C ILE A 19 34.70 -5.49 -4.08
N ARG A 20 35.69 -5.60 -4.98
CA ARG A 20 37.06 -5.99 -4.62
C ARG A 20 37.68 -5.03 -3.61
N ASN A 21 37.42 -3.74 -3.74
CA ASN A 21 37.91 -2.73 -2.79
C ASN A 21 37.24 -2.80 -1.41
N LEU A 22 36.03 -3.35 -1.33
CA LEU A 22 35.32 -3.60 -0.06
C LEU A 22 35.82 -4.85 0.66
N LEU A 23 36.44 -5.79 -0.06
CA LEU A 23 36.96 -7.00 0.55
C LEU A 23 38.22 -6.70 1.40
N PRO A 24 38.41 -7.44 2.51
CA PRO A 24 39.62 -7.29 3.32
C PRO A 24 40.89 -7.54 2.52
N GLN A 25 41.95 -6.80 2.84
CA GLN A 25 43.27 -7.02 2.26
C GLN A 25 43.81 -8.40 2.73
N GLY A 26 44.30 -9.21 1.79
CA GLY A 26 44.90 -10.52 2.07
C GLY A 26 44.87 -11.46 0.88
N ASP A 27 45.80 -12.42 0.84
CA ASP A 27 46.05 -13.32 -0.30
C ASP A 27 44.76 -13.99 -0.79
N TYR A 28 43.95 -14.53 0.12
CA TYR A 28 42.69 -15.21 -0.21
C TYR A 28 41.68 -14.34 -0.99
N TRP A 29 41.60 -13.04 -0.70
CA TRP A 29 40.65 -12.12 -1.33
C TRP A 29 41.22 -11.42 -2.58
N GLN A 30 42.54 -11.49 -2.75
CA GLN A 30 43.28 -10.85 -3.85
C GLN A 30 43.84 -11.86 -4.86
N GLU A 31 43.68 -13.15 -4.58
CA GLU A 31 43.98 -14.25 -5.50
C GLU A 31 43.11 -14.16 -6.76
N ALA A 32 43.68 -13.60 -7.83
CA ALA A 32 43.03 -13.49 -9.14
C ALA A 32 42.70 -14.86 -9.77
N ASP A 33 43.39 -15.91 -9.32
CA ASP A 33 43.21 -17.28 -9.80
C ASP A 33 42.07 -18.03 -9.09
N ASN A 34 41.45 -17.44 -8.06
CA ASN A 34 40.29 -18.01 -7.41
C ASN A 34 39.04 -17.80 -8.29
N ILE A 35 38.77 -18.80 -9.13
CA ILE A 35 37.65 -18.80 -10.09
C ILE A 35 36.30 -18.67 -9.38
N GLU A 36 36.13 -19.29 -8.21
CA GLU A 36 34.86 -19.26 -7.46
C GLU A 36 34.59 -17.87 -6.89
N LEU A 37 35.59 -17.25 -6.26
CA LEU A 37 35.50 -15.88 -5.77
C LEU A 37 35.28 -14.89 -6.92
N THR A 38 36.00 -15.06 -8.02
CA THR A 38 35.87 -14.21 -9.21
C THR A 38 34.46 -14.30 -9.80
N ASN A 39 33.92 -15.51 -9.95
CA ASN A 39 32.55 -15.70 -10.44
C ASN A 39 31.51 -15.10 -9.49
N THR A 40 31.74 -15.20 -8.18
CA THR A 40 30.85 -14.62 -7.16
C THR A 40 30.84 -13.09 -7.24
N ILE A 41 32.01 -12.47 -7.37
CA ILE A 41 32.15 -11.01 -7.53
C ILE A 41 31.48 -10.55 -8.83
N LEU A 42 31.68 -11.27 -9.94
CA LEU A 42 31.04 -10.94 -11.21
C LEU A 42 29.51 -11.08 -11.16
N GLY A 43 28.99 -12.11 -10.49
CA GLY A 43 27.56 -12.28 -10.27
C GLY A 43 26.95 -11.13 -9.46
N MET A 44 27.59 -10.75 -8.36
CA MET A 44 27.17 -9.60 -7.55
C MET A 44 27.26 -8.28 -8.33
N ALA A 45 28.28 -8.12 -9.16
CA ALA A 45 28.46 -6.93 -9.99
C ALA A 45 27.35 -6.80 -11.05
N ALA A 46 26.94 -7.91 -11.66
CA ALA A 46 25.80 -7.95 -12.57
C ALA A 46 24.49 -7.58 -11.86
N ASP A 47 24.23 -8.15 -10.68
CA ASP A 47 23.03 -7.84 -9.88
C ASP A 47 22.99 -6.36 -9.47
N PHE A 48 24.13 -5.79 -9.05
CA PHE A 48 24.20 -4.37 -8.69
C PHE A 48 24.08 -3.44 -9.90
N LYS A 49 24.60 -3.83 -11.07
CA LYS A 49 24.39 -3.06 -12.30
C LYS A 49 22.90 -3.03 -12.67
N VAL A 50 22.24 -4.19 -12.69
CA VAL A 50 20.79 -4.27 -12.94
C VAL A 50 20.02 -3.41 -11.95
N THR A 51 20.33 -3.51 -10.66
CA THR A 51 19.70 -2.69 -9.62
C THR A 51 19.96 -1.20 -9.82
N ASN A 52 21.19 -0.81 -10.16
CA ASN A 52 21.53 0.59 -10.44
C ASN A 52 20.76 1.12 -11.65
N ASP A 53 20.67 0.35 -12.73
CA ASP A 53 19.96 0.75 -13.94
C ASP A 53 18.45 0.85 -13.71
N GLU A 54 17.88 -0.06 -12.93
CA GLU A 54 16.48 0.01 -12.48
C GLU A 54 16.22 1.26 -11.62
N ILE A 55 17.12 1.58 -10.69
CA ILE A 55 17.02 2.78 -9.85
C ILE A 55 17.20 4.04 -10.70
N GLN A 56 18.19 4.09 -11.60
CA GLN A 56 18.39 5.22 -12.50
C GLN A 56 17.18 5.41 -13.41
N LEU A 57 16.62 4.33 -13.96
CA LEU A 57 15.38 4.40 -14.72
C LEU A 57 14.24 4.95 -13.86
N ALA A 58 14.07 4.47 -12.62
CA ALA A 58 13.07 4.98 -11.69
C ALA A 58 13.26 6.46 -11.32
N LEU A 59 14.51 6.97 -11.32
CA LEU A 59 14.84 8.36 -11.04
C LEU A 59 14.72 9.28 -12.28
N LEU A 60 15.03 8.75 -13.47
CA LEU A 60 15.00 9.46 -14.75
C LEU A 60 13.62 9.44 -15.42
N THR A 61 12.77 8.53 -15.00
CA THR A 61 11.35 8.63 -15.29
C THR A 61 10.85 9.83 -14.49
N ASP A 62 10.86 11.02 -15.12
CA ASP A 62 10.07 12.16 -14.66
C ASP A 62 8.69 11.58 -14.32
N PHE A 63 8.30 11.67 -13.05
CA PHE A 63 7.00 11.23 -12.54
C PHE A 63 5.90 12.12 -13.15
N ASN A 64 5.70 12.00 -14.46
CA ASN A 64 4.76 12.79 -15.23
C ASN A 64 3.34 12.20 -15.16
N GLU A 65 3.14 11.16 -14.36
CA GLU A 65 1.84 10.78 -13.81
C GLU A 65 2.02 10.39 -12.33
N HIS A 66 1.83 11.39 -11.47
CA HIS A 66 1.35 11.26 -10.08
C HIS A 66 1.98 10.12 -9.27
N LEU A 67 3.11 10.43 -8.64
CA LEU A 67 3.67 9.82 -7.42
C LEU A 67 2.99 8.54 -6.94
N PHE A 68 3.72 7.44 -7.17
CA PHE A 68 3.52 6.12 -6.59
C PHE A 68 3.20 6.19 -5.08
N GLY A 69 1.96 5.86 -4.74
CA GLY A 69 1.43 5.84 -3.37
C GLY A 69 0.22 6.75 -3.23
N TRP A 70 -0.97 6.19 -3.42
CA TRP A 70 -2.22 6.92 -3.17
C TRP A 70 -2.26 7.38 -1.72
N LYS A 71 -2.24 8.70 -1.52
CA LYS A 71 -2.46 9.29 -0.21
C LYS A 71 -3.94 9.22 0.10
N LEU A 72 -4.31 9.24 1.39
CA LEU A 72 -5.71 9.36 1.80
C LEU A 72 -6.39 10.59 1.17
N SER A 73 -5.62 11.67 0.92
CA SER A 73 -6.10 12.86 0.20
C SER A 73 -6.54 12.56 -1.23
N ASP A 74 -5.91 11.61 -1.90
CA ASP A 74 -6.20 11.29 -3.30
C ASP A 74 -7.49 10.47 -3.38
N TYR A 75 -7.70 9.52 -2.46
CA TYR A 75 -8.98 8.85 -2.28
C TYR A 75 -10.08 9.83 -1.87
N GLN A 76 -9.79 10.78 -0.98
CA GLN A 76 -10.74 11.83 -0.61
C GLN A 76 -11.12 12.70 -1.82
N ALA A 77 -10.14 13.08 -2.65
CA ALA A 77 -10.38 13.83 -3.88
C ALA A 77 -11.21 13.01 -4.88
N LEU A 78 -10.92 11.71 -5.01
CA LEU A 78 -11.66 10.80 -5.89
C LEU A 78 -13.12 10.61 -5.48
N LEU A 79 -13.39 10.58 -4.17
CA LEU A 79 -14.74 10.56 -3.62
C LEU A 79 -15.52 11.81 -4.03
N VAL A 80 -14.91 12.98 -3.81
CA VAL A 80 -15.50 14.29 -4.12
C VAL A 80 -15.70 14.47 -5.63
N SER A 81 -14.71 14.12 -6.45
CA SER A 81 -14.80 14.23 -7.92
C SER A 81 -15.84 13.28 -8.53
N SER A 82 -16.13 12.17 -7.85
CA SER A 82 -17.18 11.23 -8.24
C SER A 82 -18.58 11.69 -7.79
N GLY A 83 -18.69 12.83 -7.09
CA GLY A 83 -19.94 13.39 -6.59
C GLY A 83 -20.37 12.82 -5.24
N GLY A 84 -19.51 12.04 -4.56
CA GLY A 84 -19.78 11.51 -3.24
C GLY A 84 -19.46 12.53 -2.14
N GLN A 85 -20.23 12.47 -1.05
CA GLN A 85 -19.96 13.23 0.17
C GLN A 85 -19.59 12.29 1.30
N GLY A 86 -18.48 12.58 1.98
CA GLY A 86 -17.96 11.71 3.02
C GLY A 86 -16.51 12.00 3.38
N VAL A 87 -15.97 11.17 4.26
CA VAL A 87 -14.59 11.26 4.76
C VAL A 87 -13.87 9.94 4.53
N VAL A 88 -12.66 10.03 4.00
CA VAL A 88 -11.74 8.91 3.83
C VAL A 88 -10.68 8.95 4.94
N SER A 89 -10.48 7.85 5.64
CA SER A 89 -9.52 7.75 6.76
C SER A 89 -8.90 6.36 6.85
N ASP A 90 -7.77 6.24 7.52
CA ASP A 90 -7.16 4.96 7.92
C ASP A 90 -7.05 4.86 9.45
N ILE A 91 -6.63 3.70 9.94
CA ILE A 91 -6.34 3.48 11.36
C ILE A 91 -4.98 2.82 11.49
N ARG A 92 -4.10 3.40 12.33
CA ARG A 92 -2.74 2.90 12.57
C ARG A 92 -2.67 1.41 12.95
N ASN A 93 -3.68 0.89 13.66
CA ASN A 93 -3.74 -0.50 14.10
C ASN A 93 -4.13 -1.49 13.00
N LYS A 94 -4.54 -1.01 11.82
CA LYS A 94 -4.87 -1.83 10.64
C LYS A 94 -4.21 -1.20 9.40
N PRO A 95 -2.87 -1.31 9.27
CA PRO A 95 -2.20 -0.87 8.06
C PRO A 95 -2.78 -1.63 6.87
N ASN A 96 -3.03 -0.93 5.77
CA ASN A 96 -3.66 -1.43 4.53
C ASN A 96 -5.20 -1.51 4.52
N LEU A 97 -5.90 -0.94 5.50
CA LEU A 97 -7.37 -0.79 5.44
C LEU A 97 -7.77 0.68 5.37
N ILE A 98 -8.43 1.05 4.28
CA ILE A 98 -8.97 2.39 4.06
C ILE A 98 -10.47 2.38 4.36
N TYR A 99 -10.92 3.32 5.17
CA TYR A 99 -12.32 3.52 5.51
C TYR A 99 -12.88 4.68 4.70
N VAL A 100 -14.01 4.44 4.03
CA VAL A 100 -14.78 5.47 3.32
C VAL A 100 -16.12 5.63 4.03
N LEU A 101 -16.24 6.70 4.82
CA LEU A 101 -17.45 7.04 5.55
C LEU A 101 -18.30 7.99 4.72
N LEU A 102 -19.44 7.50 4.22
CA LEU A 102 -20.38 8.34 3.48
C LEU A 102 -21.24 9.19 4.43
N ALA A 103 -21.65 10.36 3.94
CA ALA A 103 -22.63 11.20 4.62
C ALA A 103 -24.00 10.49 4.73
N TYR A 104 -24.89 11.02 5.57
CA TYR A 104 -26.20 10.41 5.81
C TYR A 104 -27.04 10.32 4.53
N ASP A 105 -27.57 9.13 4.30
CA ASP A 105 -28.42 8.78 3.17
C ASP A 105 -27.76 9.00 1.78
N GLU A 106 -26.44 9.20 1.74
CA GLU A 106 -25.67 9.38 0.51
C GLU A 106 -25.17 8.04 -0.05
N ARG A 107 -25.26 7.89 -1.37
CA ARG A 107 -24.74 6.73 -2.11
C ARG A 107 -24.00 7.19 -3.34
N CYS A 108 -22.76 6.73 -3.50
CA CYS A 108 -21.94 7.06 -4.66
C CYS A 108 -21.38 5.79 -5.32
N GLU A 109 -22.16 5.21 -6.23
CA GLU A 109 -21.76 4.02 -6.98
C GLU A 109 -20.58 4.30 -7.92
N LYS A 110 -20.52 5.50 -8.49
CA LYS A 110 -19.38 5.93 -9.33
C LYS A 110 -18.07 5.92 -8.54
N ALA A 111 -18.07 6.43 -7.31
CA ALA A 111 -16.87 6.42 -6.47
C ALA A 111 -16.42 4.99 -6.16
N TRP A 112 -17.35 4.05 -5.93
CA TRP A 112 -17.02 2.65 -5.73
C TRP A 112 -16.19 2.08 -6.88
N PHE A 113 -16.66 2.25 -8.13
CA PHE A 113 -15.95 1.72 -9.30
C PHE A 113 -14.60 2.40 -9.54
N GLU A 114 -14.50 3.71 -9.33
CA GLU A 114 -13.24 4.43 -9.51
C GLU A 114 -12.20 4.04 -8.43
N PHE A 115 -12.63 3.79 -7.19
CA PHE A 115 -11.75 3.33 -6.12
C PHE A 115 -11.18 1.93 -6.42
N GLU A 116 -12.02 1.02 -6.94
CA GLU A 116 -11.59 -0.35 -7.27
C GLU A 116 -10.60 -0.40 -8.44
N LYS A 117 -10.75 0.48 -9.45
CA LYS A 117 -9.79 0.57 -10.57
C LYS A 117 -8.39 0.96 -10.10
N MET A 118 -8.31 1.78 -9.06
CA MET A 118 -7.06 2.34 -8.54
C MET A 118 -6.63 1.69 -7.22
N ARG A 119 -7.21 0.54 -6.87
CA ARG A 119 -6.92 -0.15 -5.62
C ARG A 119 -5.49 -0.70 -5.63
N LEU A 120 -4.69 -0.29 -4.64
CA LEU A 120 -3.34 -0.80 -4.47
C LEU A 120 -3.33 -2.29 -4.09
N PRO A 121 -2.31 -3.06 -4.48
CA PRO A 121 -2.14 -4.44 -4.05
C PRO A 121 -2.17 -4.54 -2.51
N HIS A 122 -2.86 -5.56 -2.00
CA HIS A 122 -2.99 -5.82 -0.56
C HIS A 122 -3.62 -4.70 0.28
N THR A 123 -4.29 -3.72 -0.36
CA THR A 123 -5.09 -2.69 0.32
C THR A 123 -6.58 -3.04 0.22
N GLU A 124 -7.26 -3.08 1.36
CA GLU A 124 -8.69 -3.26 1.45
C GLU A 124 -9.41 -1.91 1.62
N ILE A 125 -10.60 -1.78 1.03
CA ILE A 125 -11.43 -0.57 1.12
C ILE A 125 -12.76 -0.95 1.76
N GLN A 126 -13.02 -0.39 2.94
CA GLN A 126 -14.27 -0.59 3.66
C GLN A 126 -15.17 0.63 3.53
N TRP A 127 -16.35 0.41 2.95
CA TRP A 127 -17.37 1.44 2.80
C TRP A 127 -18.34 1.40 3.97
N ILE A 128 -18.55 2.55 4.60
CA ILE A 128 -19.47 2.73 5.71
C ILE A 128 -20.58 3.67 5.24
N TYR A 129 -21.77 3.09 5.06
CA TYR A 129 -22.98 3.83 4.74
C TYR A 129 -23.76 4.16 6.01
N ASN A 130 -24.07 5.44 6.19
CA ASN A 130 -24.90 5.91 7.30
C ASN A 130 -26.31 6.19 6.80
N SER A 131 -27.31 5.54 7.41
CA SER A 131 -28.72 5.89 7.19
C SER A 131 -29.42 6.19 8.51
N THR A 132 -30.37 7.12 8.46
CA THR A 132 -31.28 7.38 9.58
C THR A 132 -32.65 6.83 9.24
N ILE A 133 -33.16 5.92 10.08
CA ILE A 133 -34.51 5.36 9.91
C ILE A 133 -35.38 5.90 11.04
N THR A 134 -36.46 6.58 10.67
CA THR A 134 -37.52 6.95 11.62
C THR A 134 -38.57 5.84 11.63
N ALA A 135 -38.63 5.07 12.72
CA ALA A 135 -39.63 4.02 12.91
C ALA A 135 -40.82 4.56 13.72
N HIS A 136 -42.00 4.55 13.13
CA HIS A 136 -43.24 4.85 13.84
C HIS A 136 -43.87 3.55 14.36
N THR A 137 -43.76 3.32 15.67
CA THR A 137 -44.38 2.16 16.32
C THR A 137 -45.70 2.54 16.98
N GLN A 138 -46.78 1.83 16.68
CA GLN A 138 -48.02 1.93 17.46
C GLN A 138 -47.89 1.15 18.78
N VAL A 139 -48.24 1.79 19.89
CA VAL A 139 -48.20 1.23 21.26
C VAL A 139 -49.03 -0.07 21.41
N ALA A 140 -50.01 -0.29 20.52
CA ALA A 140 -50.93 -1.43 20.59
C ALA A 140 -50.29 -2.82 20.37
N ASN A 141 -49.08 -2.92 19.81
CA ASN A 141 -48.42 -4.20 19.52
C ASN A 141 -47.26 -4.56 20.47
N ALA A 142 -47.04 -3.78 21.53
CA ALA A 142 -46.07 -4.14 22.58
C ALA A 142 -46.65 -5.22 23.50
N ARG A 143 -46.66 -6.48 23.07
CA ARG A 143 -47.01 -7.61 23.94
C ARG A 143 -45.83 -7.93 24.86
N HIS A 144 -45.88 -7.43 26.09
CA HIS A 144 -44.92 -7.80 27.14
C HIS A 144 -45.23 -9.20 27.67
N THR A 145 -44.59 -10.22 27.11
CA THR A 145 -44.69 -11.59 27.64
C THR A 145 -43.70 -11.74 28.79
N ARG A 146 -44.17 -11.61 30.04
CA ARG A 146 -43.41 -12.03 31.22
C ARG A 146 -43.60 -13.54 31.44
N THR A 147 -42.62 -14.33 31.03
CA THR A 147 -42.55 -15.74 31.44
C THR A 147 -41.94 -15.81 32.84
N LEU A 148 -42.77 -16.01 33.86
CA LEU A 148 -42.31 -16.30 35.22
C LEU A 148 -42.10 -17.81 35.34
N TYR A 149 -40.85 -18.25 35.45
CA TYR A 149 -40.54 -19.62 35.83
C TYR A 149 -40.61 -19.74 37.36
N GLN A 150 -41.65 -20.38 37.87
CA GLN A 150 -41.68 -20.88 39.24
C GLN A 150 -41.00 -22.25 39.27
N TYR A 151 -39.95 -22.38 40.08
CA TYR A 151 -39.39 -23.67 40.45
C TYR A 151 -39.82 -23.98 41.88
N GLU A 152 -40.55 -25.07 42.06
CA GLU A 152 -40.81 -25.63 43.39
C GLU A 152 -39.61 -26.47 43.82
N VAL A 153 -39.09 -26.19 45.02
CA VAL A 153 -38.07 -27.01 45.67
C VAL A 153 -38.80 -28.09 46.44
N THR A 154 -38.72 -29.34 45.99
CA THR A 154 -39.09 -30.50 46.80
C THR A 154 -37.90 -30.93 47.65
N GLN A 155 -38.20 -31.14 48.94
CA GLN A 155 -37.29 -31.45 50.03
C GLN A 155 -36.79 -32.90 50.00
#